data_AF-A0A7X5E1B9-F1
#
_entry.id   AF-A0A7X5E1B9-F1
#
_cell.length_a   1.000
_cell.length_b   1.000
_cell.length_c   1.000
_cell.angle_alpha   90.00
_cell.angle_beta   90.00
_cell.angle_gamma   90.00
#
_symmetry.space_group_name_H-M   'P 1'
#
loop_
_entity.id
_entity.type
_entity.pdbx_description
1 polymer ?
#
loop_
_entity_poly.entity_id
_entity_poly.type
_entity_poly.pdbx_seq_one_letter_code
_entity_poly.pdbx_strand_id
1 'polypeptide(L)'
;MTVTTPITLPDCPAALQSMVWEKQSEDDSEILSITRTESTPFKDKSIVSIQYRVIMNRLNLITVLHCQVDGVLKDKVFVNSLIWGDVLEIIRTAPDGSSLAELRQAVPPQTRKLLSL
;
A
#
# COMPACT_ATOMS: atom_id res chain seq x y z
N MET A 1 19.72 -0.53 3.17
CA MET A 1 19.35 -0.01 1.84
C MET A 1 17.95 -0.51 1.55
N THR A 2 17.09 0.31 0.97
CA THR A 2 15.71 -0.09 0.63
C THR A 2 15.45 0.27 -0.82
N VAL A 3 15.04 -0.71 -1.62
CA VAL A 3 14.74 -0.55 -3.05
C VAL A 3 13.32 -1.02 -3.28
N THR A 4 12.50 -0.20 -3.93
CA THR A 4 11.13 -0.55 -4.31
C THR A 4 11.00 -0.52 -5.81
N THR A 5 10.55 -1.62 -6.39
CA THR A 5 10.36 -1.78 -7.84
C THR A 5 8.90 -2.06 -8.15
N PRO A 6 8.32 -1.38 -9.17
CA PRO A 6 7.06 -1.81 -9.77
C PRO A 6 7.24 -3.19 -10.41
N ILE A 7 6.24 -4.06 -10.25
CA ILE A 7 6.23 -5.42 -10.81
C ILE A 7 4.81 -5.78 -11.29
N THR A 8 4.62 -6.99 -11.81
CA THR A 8 3.31 -7.48 -12.23
C THR A 8 2.76 -8.54 -11.27
N LEU A 9 1.45 -8.82 -11.32
CA LEU A 9 0.79 -9.77 -10.41
C LEU A 9 1.39 -11.19 -10.50
N PRO A 10 1.73 -11.74 -11.69
CA PRO A 10 2.38 -13.04 -11.78
C PRO A 10 3.72 -13.17 -11.05
N ASP A 11 4.41 -12.05 -10.80
CA ASP A 11 5.69 -12.03 -10.07
C ASP A 11 5.50 -12.12 -8.53
N CYS A 12 4.26 -12.06 -8.05
CA CYS A 12 3.92 -12.10 -6.62
C CYS A 12 3.86 -13.53 -6.07
N PRO A 13 3.96 -13.73 -4.74
CA PRO A 13 3.68 -15.02 -4.12
C PRO A 13 2.25 -15.51 -4.41
N ALA A 14 2.07 -16.82 -4.59
CA ALA A 14 0.78 -17.41 -4.96
C ALA A 14 -0.36 -17.02 -4.00
N ALA A 15 -0.10 -16.99 -2.69
CA ALA A 15 -1.08 -16.57 -1.69
C ALA A 15 -1.58 -15.13 -1.93
N LEU A 16 -0.68 -14.22 -2.31
CA LEU A 16 -1.03 -12.84 -2.64
C LEU A 16 -1.83 -12.76 -3.95
N GLN A 17 -1.45 -13.56 -4.96
CA GLN A 17 -2.19 -13.63 -6.23
C GLN A 17 -3.63 -14.11 -5.99
N SER A 18 -3.82 -15.17 -5.20
CA SER A 18 -5.13 -15.71 -4.82
C SER A 18 -6.01 -14.67 -4.13
N MET A 19 -5.47 -13.94 -3.14
CA MET A 19 -6.22 -12.90 -2.43
C MET A 19 -6.59 -11.72 -3.34
N VAL A 20 -5.71 -11.35 -4.29
CA VAL A 20 -6.04 -10.33 -5.29
C VAL A 20 -7.20 -10.80 -6.17
N TRP A 21 -7.16 -12.02 -6.69
CA TRP A 21 -8.25 -12.55 -7.53
C TRP A 21 -9.58 -12.61 -6.79
N GLU A 22 -9.58 -13.07 -5.54
CA GLU A 22 -10.77 -13.06 -4.67
C GLU A 22 -11.37 -11.65 -4.59
N LYS A 23 -10.54 -10.64 -4.26
CA LYS A 23 -10.96 -9.25 -4.16
C LYS A 23 -11.42 -8.64 -5.49
N GLN A 24 -10.83 -9.02 -6.61
CA GLN A 24 -11.33 -8.57 -7.92
C GLN A 24 -12.69 -9.17 -8.25
N SER A 25 -12.90 -10.46 -7.92
CA SER A 25 -14.13 -11.17 -8.24
C SER A 25 -15.33 -10.80 -7.36
N GLU A 26 -15.12 -10.59 -6.06
CA GLU A 26 -16.21 -10.32 -5.10
C GLU A 26 -16.60 -8.85 -5.06
N ASP A 27 -15.60 -7.97 -5.23
CA ASP A 27 -15.74 -6.57 -4.90
C ASP A 27 -15.66 -5.63 -6.12
N ASP A 28 -15.42 -6.15 -7.33
CA ASP A 28 -15.16 -5.33 -8.54
C ASP A 28 -14.01 -4.34 -8.29
N SER A 29 -12.98 -4.81 -7.60
CA SER A 29 -11.83 -3.98 -7.20
C SER A 29 -10.81 -3.85 -8.34
N GLU A 30 -10.32 -2.63 -8.56
CA GLU A 30 -9.26 -2.33 -9.52
C GLU A 30 -7.88 -2.34 -8.85
N ILE A 31 -6.88 -2.90 -9.52
CA ILE A 31 -5.48 -2.82 -9.06
C ILE A 31 -4.91 -1.46 -9.44
N LEU A 32 -4.47 -0.69 -8.45
CA LEU A 32 -3.82 0.61 -8.64
C LEU A 32 -2.30 0.48 -8.80
N SER A 33 -1.67 -0.38 -7.99
CA SER A 33 -0.22 -0.60 -8.07
C SER A 33 0.20 -1.94 -7.48
N ILE A 34 1.29 -2.49 -8.01
CA ILE A 34 1.96 -3.67 -7.47
C ILE A 34 3.44 -3.35 -7.34
N THR A 35 4.00 -3.58 -6.16
CA THR A 35 5.39 -3.25 -5.85
C THR A 35 6.07 -4.35 -5.07
N ARG A 36 7.35 -4.56 -5.35
CA ARG A 36 8.25 -5.40 -4.58
C ARG A 36 9.30 -4.51 -3.91
N THR A 37 9.41 -4.64 -2.60
CA THR A 37 10.39 -3.91 -1.79
C THR A 37 11.42 -4.87 -1.23
N GLU A 38 12.68 -4.63 -1.55
CA GLU A 38 13.82 -5.28 -0.92
C GLU A 38 14.41 -4.35 0.13
N SER A 39 14.69 -4.89 1.30
CA SER A 39 15.35 -4.15 2.37
C SER A 39 16.47 -4.98 2.99
N THR A 40 17.64 -4.37 3.08
CA THR A 40 18.79 -4.96 3.78
C THR A 40 18.90 -4.32 5.17
N PRO A 41 18.73 -5.09 6.27
CA PRO A 41 18.88 -4.57 7.62
C PRO A 41 20.30 -4.03 7.83
N PHE A 42 20.41 -2.95 8.61
CA PHE A 42 21.73 -2.35 8.87
C PHE A 42 22.67 -3.28 9.66
N LYS A 43 22.09 -4.08 10.57
CA LYS A 43 22.85 -4.99 11.45
C LYS A 43 23.40 -6.21 10.72
N ASP A 44 22.67 -6.72 9.75
CA ASP A 44 23.08 -7.90 8.98
C ASP A 44 22.84 -7.63 7.50
N LYS A 45 23.92 -7.27 6.80
CA LYS A 45 23.88 -6.94 5.38
C LYS A 45 23.71 -8.16 4.47
N SER A 46 23.76 -9.38 5.03
CA SER A 46 23.58 -10.62 4.28
C SER A 46 22.10 -11.00 4.12
N ILE A 47 21.22 -10.45 4.95
CA ILE A 47 19.79 -10.71 4.90
C ILE A 47 19.13 -9.69 3.97
N VAL A 48 18.41 -10.16 2.96
CA VAL A 48 17.53 -9.33 2.13
C VAL A 48 16.09 -9.71 2.48
N SER A 49 15.37 -8.81 3.14
CA SER A 49 13.95 -8.97 3.41
C SER A 49 13.14 -8.50 2.21
N ILE A 50 12.32 -9.39 1.66
CA ILE A 50 11.48 -9.10 0.50
C ILE A 50 10.01 -8.97 0.94
N GLN A 51 9.38 -7.87 0.56
CA GLN A 51 7.97 -7.62 0.75
C GLN A 51 7.28 -7.32 -0.58
N TYR A 52 6.12 -7.90 -0.79
CA TYR A 52 5.22 -7.59 -1.90
C TYR A 52 4.05 -6.77 -1.38
N ARG A 53 3.63 -5.78 -2.16
CA ARG A 53 2.48 -4.93 -1.85
C ARG A 53 1.62 -4.76 -3.09
N VAL A 54 0.32 -4.97 -2.95
CA VAL A 54 -0.70 -4.63 -3.95
C VAL A 54 -1.63 -3.59 -3.35
N ILE A 55 -1.85 -2.49 -4.06
CA ILE A 55 -2.85 -1.49 -3.71
C ILE A 55 -4.02 -1.66 -4.66
N MET A 56 -5.22 -1.84 -4.11
CA MET A 56 -6.46 -1.99 -4.84
C MET A 56 -7.45 -0.90 -4.41
N ASN A 57 -8.36 -0.55 -5.31
CA ASN A 57 -9.43 0.39 -5.05
C ASN A 57 -10.78 -0.21 -5.44
N ARG A 58 -11.77 0.00 -4.59
CA ARG A 58 -13.18 -0.18 -4.91
C ARG A 58 -13.93 1.08 -4.52
N LEU A 59 -14.36 1.89 -5.49
CA LEU A 59 -15.04 3.15 -5.25
C LEU A 59 -14.21 4.08 -4.34
N ASN A 60 -14.55 4.15 -3.04
CA ASN A 60 -13.85 4.94 -2.02
C ASN A 60 -13.05 4.08 -1.02
N LEU A 61 -13.02 2.76 -1.19
CA LEU A 61 -12.30 1.84 -0.31
C LEU A 61 -10.95 1.48 -0.93
N ILE A 62 -9.87 1.94 -0.30
CA ILE A 62 -8.50 1.54 -0.65
C ILE A 62 -8.13 0.33 0.19
N THR A 63 -7.73 -0.75 -0.47
CA THR A 63 -7.23 -1.96 0.18
C THR A 63 -5.77 -2.17 -0.17
N VAL A 64 -4.94 -2.32 0.85
CA VAL A 64 -3.52 -2.61 0.71
C VAL A 64 -3.26 -4.03 1.20
N LEU A 65 -2.84 -4.88 0.27
CA LEU A 65 -2.44 -6.25 0.52
C LEU A 65 -0.91 -6.32 0.65
N HIS A 66 -0.41 -7.00 1.67
CA HIS A 66 1.03 -7.19 1.87
C HIS A 66 1.37 -8.66 2.09
N CYS A 67 2.46 -9.14 1.50
CA CYS A 67 3.00 -10.47 1.74
C CYS A 67 4.52 -10.39 1.94
N GLN A 68 5.04 -11.12 2.93
CA GLN A 68 6.49 -11.29 3.12
C GLN A 68 6.93 -12.65 2.59
N VAL A 69 8.11 -12.71 1.98
CA VAL A 69 8.68 -13.98 1.47
C VAL A 69 9.36 -14.79 2.57
N ASP A 70 9.83 -14.11 3.61
CA ASP A 70 10.77 -14.65 4.59
C ASP A 70 10.26 -14.42 6.02
N GLY A 71 10.81 -15.21 6.96
CA GLY A 71 10.51 -15.08 8.38
C GLY A 71 9.20 -15.76 8.83
N VAL A 72 8.78 -15.45 10.05
CA VAL A 72 7.62 -16.10 10.71
C VAL A 72 6.29 -15.79 10.02
N LEU A 73 6.26 -14.72 9.23
CA LEU A 73 5.08 -14.25 8.51
C LEU A 73 5.09 -14.63 7.02
N LYS A 74 6.00 -15.52 6.63
CA LYS A 74 6.08 -16.04 5.27
C LYS A 74 4.71 -16.57 4.80
N ASP A 75 4.37 -16.25 3.56
CA ASP A 75 3.14 -16.65 2.86
C ASP A 75 1.83 -16.17 3.51
N LYS A 76 1.88 -15.36 4.58
CA LYS A 76 0.71 -14.69 5.12
C LYS A 76 0.45 -13.40 4.36
N VAL A 77 -0.78 -13.26 3.90
CA VAL A 77 -1.27 -12.03 3.29
C VAL A 77 -1.98 -11.20 4.36
N PHE A 78 -1.50 -9.98 4.58
CA PHE A 78 -2.14 -9.00 5.42
C PHE A 78 -3.01 -8.09 4.56
N VAL A 79 -4.23 -7.85 5.02
CA VAL A 79 -5.22 -7.01 4.33
C VAL A 79 -5.49 -5.80 5.21
N ASN A 80 -5.16 -4.61 4.73
CA ASN A 80 -5.49 -3.35 5.41
C ASN A 80 -6.39 -2.53 4.49
N SER A 81 -7.62 -2.27 4.93
CA SER A 81 -8.58 -1.47 4.16
C SER A 81 -8.86 -0.16 4.86
N LEU A 82 -8.89 0.92 4.08
CA LEU A 82 -9.07 2.30 4.53
C LEU A 82 -10.04 3.00 3.58
N ILE A 83 -10.97 3.77 4.14
CA ILE A 83 -11.85 4.61 3.33
C ILE A 83 -11.06 5.86 2.94
N TRP A 84 -11.05 6.19 1.65
CA TRP A 84 -10.33 7.35 1.11
C TRP A 84 -10.75 8.67 1.76
N GLY A 85 -12.04 8.82 2.07
CA GLY A 85 -12.56 9.95 2.84
C GLY A 85 -11.90 10.11 4.21
N ASP A 86 -11.69 9.00 4.93
CA ASP A 86 -11.04 9.02 6.25
C ASP A 86 -9.56 9.38 6.13
N VAL A 87 -8.86 8.87 5.11
CA VAL A 87 -7.47 9.23 4.83
C VAL A 87 -7.34 10.73 4.56
N LEU A 88 -8.25 11.28 3.75
CA LEU A 88 -8.29 12.71 3.47
C LEU A 88 -8.59 13.54 4.72
N GLU A 89 -9.49 13.09 5.58
CA GLU A 89 -9.79 13.76 6.85
C GLU A 89 -8.57 13.78 7.78
N ILE A 90 -7.84 12.66 7.88
CA ILE A 90 -6.58 12.58 8.65
C ILE A 90 -5.55 13.59 8.14
N ILE A 91 -5.35 13.67 6.82
CA ILE A 91 -4.44 14.65 6.20
C ILE A 91 -4.93 16.09 6.46
N ARG A 92 -6.25 16.32 6.39
CA ARG A 92 -6.86 17.63 6.64
C ARG A 92 -6.63 18.11 8.06
N THR A 93 -6.87 17.25 9.05
CA THR A 93 -6.76 17.58 10.47
C THR A 93 -5.34 17.43 11.05
N ALA A 94 -4.35 17.07 10.22
CA ALA A 94 -2.99 16.88 10.68
C ALA A 94 -2.42 18.15 11.35
N PRO A 95 -1.72 18.06 12.49
CA PRO A 95 -1.07 19.22 13.09
C PRO A 95 -0.03 19.84 12.17
N ASP A 96 0.05 21.17 12.11
CA ASP A 96 1.07 21.87 11.34
C ASP A 96 2.49 21.47 11.79
N GLY A 97 3.40 21.29 10.82
CA GLY A 97 4.75 20.81 11.06
C GLY A 97 4.88 19.29 11.26
N SER A 98 3.77 18.53 11.21
CA SER A 98 3.83 17.06 11.13
C SER A 98 4.11 16.58 9.70
N SER A 99 4.69 15.40 9.56
CA SER A 99 4.89 14.76 8.24
C SER A 99 3.57 14.51 7.49
N LEU A 100 2.45 14.36 8.21
CA LEU A 100 1.12 14.25 7.60
C LEU A 100 0.62 15.57 7.02
N ALA A 101 0.97 16.71 7.64
CA ALA A 101 0.60 18.03 7.12
C ALA A 101 1.31 18.33 5.79
N GLU A 102 2.51 17.79 5.58
CA GLU A 102 3.23 17.90 4.30
C GLU A 102 2.46 17.25 3.14
N LEU A 103 1.69 16.18 3.42
CA LEU A 103 0.90 15.46 2.42
C LEU A 103 -0.25 16.31 1.85
N ARG A 104 -0.67 17.39 2.52
CA ARG A 104 -1.68 18.31 1.98
C ARG A 104 -1.31 18.80 0.60
N GLN A 105 -0.02 19.09 0.35
CA GLN A 105 0.46 19.55 -0.96
C GLN A 105 0.43 18.46 -2.04
N ALA A 106 0.56 17.19 -1.64
CA ALA A 106 0.49 16.04 -2.52
C ALA A 106 -0.95 15.66 -2.92
N VAL A 107 -1.95 16.16 -2.19
CA VAL A 107 -3.36 15.97 -2.56
C VAL A 107 -3.66 16.72 -3.88
N PRO A 108 -4.36 16.10 -4.84
CA PRO A 108 -4.71 16.74 -6.11
C PRO A 108 -5.41 18.10 -5.90
N PRO A 109 -5.16 19.12 -6.76
CA PRO A 109 -5.69 20.47 -6.56
C PRO A 109 -7.22 20.54 -6.42
N GLN A 110 -7.95 19.70 -7.17
CA GLN A 110 -9.40 19.63 -7.12
C GLN A 110 -9.88 19.15 -5.74
N THR A 111 -9.23 18.11 -5.20
CA THR A 111 -9.53 17.56 -3.89
C THR A 111 -9.13 18.53 -2.77
N ARG A 112 -8.00 19.25 -2.91
CA ARG A 112 -7.63 20.31 -1.96
C ARG A 112 -8.69 21.41 -1.88
N LYS A 113 -9.17 21.88 -3.03
CA LYS A 113 -10.24 22.88 -3.09
C LYS A 113 -11.52 22.39 -2.40
N LEU A 114 -11.90 21.12 -2.59
CA LEU A 114 -13.05 20.52 -1.93
C LEU A 114 -12.89 20.48 -0.41
N LEU A 115 -11.69 20.13 0.06
CA LEU A 115 -11.37 19.96 1.48
C LEU A 115 -10.96 21.26 2.19
N SER A 116 -10.90 22.39 1.47
CA SER A 116 -10.38 23.68 1.95
C SER A 116 -8.96 23.56 2.55
N LEU A 117 -8.12 22.76 1.88
CA LEU A 117 -6.71 22.50 2.22
C LEU A 117 -5.75 23.53 1.60
#